data_AF-A0A226X5C9-F1
#
_entry.id   AF-A0A226X5C9-F1
#
_cell.length_a   1.000
_cell.length_b   1.000
_cell.length_c   1.000
_cell.angle_alpha   90.00
_cell.angle_beta   90.00
_cell.angle_gamma   90.00
#
_symmetry.space_group_name_H-M   'P 1'
#
loop_
_entity.id
_entity.type
_entity.pdbx_description
1 polymer ?
#
loop_
_entity_poly.entity_id
_entity_poly.type
_entity_poly.pdbx_seq_one_letter_code
_entity_poly.pdbx_strand_id
1 'polypeptide(L)'
;MNLDPEFDEPLTNEEFDFLERFLSSNAVCDDAMDAVMLHGFLTAVISGPNVIMPSTILPWIWDARHATRQPRFLSAGRARKVTGLIIQYWNDVNNTLNHCPDLFSPPLHSTEWKGEEILVFDEWCEGYCKGIDLDREAWEPLIERHPSWFNVILLFGTASGYEDLVQRDYTVEQRRSFANLLTASALNIHQYWCEERRKLMEQGERPNMIPAVSRPKDRTRKLTERRDPDAQDENEFDDLFLVDSLGRATEEAFHPLALSPLSTAITRGDTSVDVHIYRSDNNGRDGWVLEIVDSFGTSTVWDDLFPTDGAALAEAFNTIDAHGIESVTEEVPAHVTKH
;
A
#
# COMPACT_ATOMS: atom_id res chain seq x y z
N MET A 1 -2.07 -26.95 -3.59
CA MET A 1 -2.90 -25.75 -3.31
C MET A 1 -2.42 -24.76 -4.34
N ASN A 2 -3.11 -24.70 -5.48
CA ASN A 2 -2.66 -23.89 -6.62
C ASN A 2 -3.27 -22.50 -6.40
N LEU A 3 -2.42 -21.52 -6.16
CA LEU A 3 -2.76 -20.10 -6.20
C LEU A 3 -3.06 -19.73 -7.66
N ASP A 4 -3.98 -18.81 -7.89
CA ASP A 4 -4.28 -18.30 -9.24
C ASP A 4 -3.00 -17.70 -9.86
N PRO A 5 -2.63 -18.11 -11.09
CA PRO A 5 -1.36 -17.75 -11.72
C PRO A 5 -1.23 -16.27 -12.13
N GLU A 6 -2.31 -15.47 -12.05
CA GLU A 6 -2.35 -14.09 -12.55
C GLU A 6 -1.65 -13.08 -11.60
N PHE A 7 -1.43 -13.41 -10.33
CA PHE A 7 -0.74 -12.54 -9.36
C PHE A 7 0.76 -12.84 -9.16
N ASP A 8 1.27 -13.86 -9.87
CA ASP A 8 2.67 -14.31 -9.81
C ASP A 8 3.51 -13.80 -10.99
N GLU A 9 2.89 -13.20 -12.01
CA GLU A 9 3.62 -12.58 -13.13
C GLU A 9 4.11 -11.17 -12.76
N PRO A 10 5.35 -10.79 -13.14
CA PRO A 10 5.85 -9.45 -12.89
C PRO A 10 5.05 -8.35 -13.59
N LEU A 11 5.01 -7.15 -13.02
CA LEU A 11 4.39 -6.01 -13.71
C LEU A 11 5.02 -5.81 -15.09
N THR A 12 4.16 -5.66 -16.09
CA THR A 12 4.58 -5.18 -17.39
C THR A 12 4.88 -3.67 -17.33
N ASN A 13 5.68 -3.18 -18.28
CA ASN A 13 5.97 -1.74 -18.39
C ASN A 13 4.68 -0.91 -18.56
N GLU A 14 3.69 -1.42 -19.31
CA GLU A 14 2.42 -0.71 -19.54
C GLU A 14 1.59 -0.60 -18.26
N GLU A 15 1.60 -1.62 -17.42
CA GLU A 15 0.95 -1.64 -16.12
C GLU A 15 1.64 -0.72 -15.12
N PHE A 16 2.97 -0.72 -15.12
CA PHE A 16 3.76 0.18 -14.29
C PHE A 16 3.53 1.65 -14.68
N ASP A 17 3.58 1.97 -15.98
CA ASP A 17 3.24 3.29 -16.53
C ASP A 17 1.82 3.72 -16.13
N PHE A 18 0.86 2.79 -16.13
CA PHE A 18 -0.50 3.08 -15.70
C PHE A 18 -0.56 3.42 -14.21
N LEU A 19 0.13 2.66 -13.36
CA LEU A 19 0.21 2.91 -11.93
C LEU A 19 0.86 4.26 -11.63
N GLU A 20 2.00 4.56 -12.26
CA GLU A 20 2.73 5.82 -12.09
C GLU A 20 1.85 7.03 -12.48
N ARG A 21 1.15 6.95 -13.62
CA ARG A 21 0.21 7.99 -14.06
C ARG A 21 -0.95 8.16 -13.09
N PHE A 22 -1.43 7.08 -12.46
CA PHE A 22 -2.49 7.17 -11.46
C PHE A 22 -1.99 7.88 -10.18
N LEU A 23 -0.82 7.48 -9.68
CA LEU A 23 -0.19 8.07 -8.48
C LEU A 23 0.18 9.55 -8.68
N SER A 24 0.42 9.97 -9.92
CA SER A 24 0.69 11.37 -10.27
C SER A 24 -0.55 12.17 -10.69
N SER A 25 -1.75 11.59 -10.56
CA SER A 25 -3.00 12.24 -11.02
C SER A 25 -3.72 12.97 -9.89
N ASN A 26 -4.67 13.83 -10.27
CA ASN A 26 -5.58 14.49 -9.31
C ASN A 26 -6.59 13.54 -8.62
N ALA A 27 -6.50 12.23 -8.87
CA ALA A 27 -7.28 11.24 -8.15
C ALA A 27 -6.74 11.01 -6.74
N VAL A 28 -5.45 11.21 -6.52
CA VAL A 28 -4.81 11.14 -5.20
C VAL A 28 -4.56 12.54 -4.64
N CYS A 29 -4.14 12.62 -3.38
CA CYS A 29 -3.78 13.91 -2.77
C CYS A 29 -2.30 14.25 -3.03
N ASP A 30 -1.92 15.51 -2.79
CA ASP A 30 -0.55 15.98 -3.04
C ASP A 30 0.52 15.29 -2.15
N ASP A 31 0.13 14.72 -1.01
CA ASP A 31 1.03 13.92 -0.16
C ASP A 31 0.94 12.41 -0.46
N ALA A 32 0.32 11.99 -1.56
CA ALA A 32 0.34 10.58 -1.98
C ALA A 32 1.75 10.20 -2.45
N MET A 33 2.12 8.93 -2.25
CA MET A 33 3.40 8.42 -2.72
C MET A 33 3.42 8.39 -4.25
N ASP A 34 4.48 8.91 -4.85
CA ASP A 34 4.80 8.62 -6.24
C ASP A 34 5.39 7.20 -6.38
N ALA A 35 5.70 6.78 -7.61
CA ALA A 35 6.21 5.44 -7.87
C ALA A 35 7.59 5.19 -7.21
N VAL A 36 8.43 6.21 -7.11
CA VAL A 36 9.79 6.11 -6.54
C VAL A 36 9.72 5.97 -5.02
N MET A 37 8.91 6.79 -4.37
CA MET A 37 8.61 6.74 -2.94
C MET A 37 7.92 5.42 -2.58
N LEU A 38 6.96 4.98 -3.39
CA LEU A 38 6.29 3.69 -3.20
C LEU A 38 7.31 2.54 -3.23
N HIS A 39 8.25 2.51 -4.17
CA HIS A 39 9.29 1.47 -4.19
C HIS A 39 10.12 1.47 -2.90
N GLY A 40 10.58 2.64 -2.44
CA GLY A 40 11.34 2.76 -1.19
C GLY A 40 10.56 2.27 0.03
N PHE A 41 9.28 2.66 0.10
CA PHE A 41 8.35 2.24 1.14
C PHE A 41 8.11 0.73 1.16
N LEU A 42 7.78 0.14 0.00
CA LEU A 42 7.61 -1.32 -0.13
C LEU A 42 8.90 -2.06 0.23
N THR A 43 10.05 -1.55 -0.19
CA THR A 43 11.35 -2.12 0.16
C THR A 43 11.51 -2.19 1.68
N ALA A 44 11.30 -1.09 2.41
CA ALA A 44 11.39 -1.08 3.88
C ALA A 44 10.39 -2.05 4.53
N VAL A 45 9.14 -2.05 4.07
CA VAL A 45 8.08 -2.92 4.59
C VAL A 45 8.43 -4.40 4.44
N ILE A 46 8.95 -4.79 3.27
CA ILE A 46 9.35 -6.18 2.98
C ILE A 46 10.61 -6.57 3.74
N SER A 47 11.57 -5.63 3.84
CA SER A 47 12.87 -5.85 4.47
C SER A 47 12.81 -5.84 5.99
N GLY A 48 11.72 -5.34 6.57
CA GLY A 48 11.64 -5.00 7.99
C GLY A 48 11.54 -6.18 8.95
N PRO A 49 11.56 -5.91 10.27
CA PRO A 49 11.54 -6.94 11.32
C PRO A 49 10.25 -7.77 11.35
N ASN A 50 9.11 -7.13 11.06
CA ASN A 50 7.78 -7.68 11.24
C ASN A 50 7.04 -7.85 9.92
N VAL A 51 6.15 -8.83 9.85
CA VAL A 51 5.30 -9.05 8.69
C VAL A 51 4.16 -8.04 8.73
N ILE A 52 4.12 -7.12 7.76
CA ILE A 52 3.07 -6.11 7.67
C ILE A 52 2.02 -6.57 6.66
N MET A 53 0.75 -6.54 7.05
CA MET A 53 -0.34 -6.87 6.14
C MET A 53 -0.50 -5.78 5.05
N PRO A 54 -0.77 -6.13 3.78
CA PRO A 54 -0.94 -5.14 2.73
C PRO A 54 -2.01 -4.08 3.01
N SER A 55 -3.10 -4.45 3.67
CA SER A 55 -4.15 -3.51 4.08
C SER A 55 -3.69 -2.44 5.07
N THR A 56 -2.61 -2.70 5.83
CA THR A 56 -2.00 -1.72 6.74
C THR A 56 -1.28 -0.61 5.97
N ILE A 57 -0.75 -0.92 4.78
CA ILE A 57 0.10 0.02 4.05
C ILE A 57 -0.66 0.89 3.03
N LEU A 58 -1.81 0.42 2.52
CA LEU A 58 -2.58 1.13 1.49
C LEU A 58 -2.91 2.58 1.89
N PRO A 59 -3.40 2.88 3.11
CA PRO A 59 -3.66 4.26 3.51
C PRO A 59 -2.44 5.19 3.43
N TRP A 60 -1.24 4.67 3.69
CA TRP A 60 0.01 5.42 3.63
C TRP A 60 0.44 5.72 2.20
N ILE A 61 0.07 4.88 1.23
CA ILE A 61 0.33 5.15 -0.20
C ILE A 61 -0.50 6.35 -0.66
N TRP A 62 -1.73 6.46 -0.19
CA TRP A 62 -2.67 7.52 -0.60
C TRP A 62 -2.44 8.85 0.07
N ASP A 63 -1.85 8.83 1.26
CA ASP A 63 -1.62 9.97 2.13
C ASP A 63 -0.42 9.66 3.03
N ALA A 64 0.79 9.85 2.51
CA ALA A 64 2.04 9.51 3.20
C ALA A 64 2.25 10.34 4.48
N ARG A 65 1.52 11.44 4.63
CA ARG A 65 1.57 12.32 5.79
C ARG A 65 0.71 11.79 6.94
N HIS A 66 -0.55 11.48 6.69
CA HIS A 66 -1.52 11.19 7.75
C HIS A 66 -2.27 9.87 7.61
N ALA A 67 -2.17 9.18 6.47
CA ALA A 67 -2.92 7.96 6.18
C ALA A 67 -4.45 8.11 6.35
N THR A 68 -4.98 9.31 6.09
CA THR A 68 -6.41 9.64 6.29
C THR A 68 -7.18 9.82 5.00
N ARG A 69 -6.53 10.30 3.94
CA ARG A 69 -7.19 10.55 2.65
C ARG A 69 -7.23 9.28 1.81
N GLN A 70 -8.29 9.17 1.01
CA GLN A 70 -8.51 8.08 0.07
C GLN A 70 -8.48 8.63 -1.36
N PRO A 71 -8.01 7.82 -2.33
CA PRO A 71 -8.05 8.19 -3.73
C PRO A 71 -9.49 8.26 -4.25
N ARG A 72 -9.71 9.11 -5.25
CA ARG A 72 -10.97 9.24 -5.98
C ARG A 72 -10.96 8.31 -7.18
N PHE A 73 -11.49 7.11 -7.00
CA PHE A 73 -11.66 6.18 -8.11
C PHE A 73 -12.90 6.55 -8.95
N LEU A 74 -12.76 6.49 -10.28
CA LEU A 74 -13.89 6.68 -11.20
C LEU A 74 -14.89 5.52 -11.15
N SER A 75 -14.43 4.33 -10.73
CA SER A 75 -15.24 3.12 -10.58
C SER A 75 -14.58 2.12 -9.62
N ALA A 76 -15.36 1.17 -9.10
CA ALA A 76 -14.84 0.06 -8.30
C ALA A 76 -13.82 -0.78 -9.10
N GLY A 77 -14.05 -1.00 -10.39
CA GLY A 77 -13.09 -1.69 -11.27
C GLY A 77 -11.74 -0.98 -11.36
N ARG A 78 -11.73 0.37 -11.41
CA ARG A 78 -10.47 1.14 -11.37
C ARG A 78 -9.78 1.02 -10.00
N ALA A 79 -10.54 0.99 -8.90
CA ALA A 79 -10.00 0.74 -7.58
C ALA A 79 -9.31 -0.62 -7.49
N ARG A 80 -10.02 -1.69 -7.91
CA ARG A 80 -9.49 -3.06 -7.97
C ARG A 80 -8.20 -3.14 -8.80
N LYS A 81 -8.20 -2.53 -10.00
CA LYS A 81 -7.01 -2.52 -10.87
C LYS A 81 -5.81 -1.86 -10.20
N VAL A 82 -5.95 -0.63 -9.69
CA VAL A 82 -4.83 0.09 -9.06
C VAL A 82 -4.33 -0.65 -7.82
N THR A 83 -5.23 -1.13 -6.96
CA THR A 83 -4.83 -1.92 -5.78
C THR A 83 -4.12 -3.22 -6.19
N GLY A 84 -4.62 -3.93 -7.21
CA GLY A 84 -3.98 -5.11 -7.75
C GLY A 84 -2.55 -4.85 -8.23
N LEU A 85 -2.35 -3.75 -8.97
CA LEU A 85 -1.01 -3.34 -9.45
C LEU A 85 -0.05 -3.02 -8.30
N ILE A 86 -0.52 -2.41 -7.20
CA ILE A 86 0.33 -2.18 -6.02
C ILE A 86 0.76 -3.50 -5.38
N ILE A 87 -0.14 -4.49 -5.29
CA ILE A 87 0.18 -5.80 -4.73
C ILE A 87 1.14 -6.57 -5.64
N GLN A 88 0.94 -6.52 -6.95
CA GLN A 88 1.86 -7.09 -7.91
C GLN A 88 3.24 -6.42 -7.80
N TYR A 89 3.29 -5.10 -7.59
CA TYR A 89 4.56 -4.38 -7.44
C TYR A 89 5.27 -4.71 -6.13
N TRP A 90 4.51 -4.88 -5.05
CA TRP A 90 5.02 -5.46 -3.81
C TRP A 90 5.66 -6.83 -4.07
N ASN A 91 4.96 -7.71 -4.79
CA ASN A 91 5.45 -9.06 -5.08
C ASN A 91 6.73 -9.02 -5.91
N ASP A 92 6.85 -8.10 -6.87
CA ASP A 92 8.07 -7.89 -7.67
C ASP A 92 9.26 -7.45 -6.85
N VAL A 93 9.07 -6.47 -5.96
CA VAL A 93 10.12 -6.02 -5.04
C VAL A 93 10.53 -7.17 -4.11
N ASN A 94 9.54 -7.89 -3.56
CA ASN A 94 9.78 -9.03 -2.68
C ASN A 94 10.52 -10.18 -3.38
N ASN A 95 10.14 -10.50 -4.62
CA ASN A 95 10.77 -11.54 -5.41
C ASN A 95 12.20 -11.17 -5.76
N THR A 96 12.44 -9.92 -6.16
CA THR A 96 13.77 -9.39 -6.43
C THR A 96 14.66 -9.49 -5.19
N LEU A 97 14.21 -8.99 -4.05
CA LEU A 97 14.98 -9.02 -2.80
C LEU A 97 15.33 -10.44 -2.32
N ASN A 98 14.42 -11.41 -2.51
CA ASN A 98 14.62 -12.79 -2.03
C ASN A 98 15.35 -13.71 -3.02
N HIS A 99 15.09 -13.56 -4.32
CA HIS A 99 15.52 -14.54 -5.33
C HIS A 99 16.51 -13.97 -6.34
N CYS A 100 16.52 -12.65 -6.55
CA CYS A 100 17.36 -12.00 -7.54
C CYS A 100 18.02 -10.71 -6.97
N PRO A 101 18.71 -10.77 -5.82
CA PRO A 101 19.25 -9.57 -5.17
C PRO A 101 20.27 -8.82 -6.03
N ASP A 102 20.96 -9.52 -6.93
CA ASP A 102 21.90 -8.91 -7.90
C ASP A 102 21.19 -8.01 -8.94
N LEU A 103 19.87 -8.17 -9.12
CA LEU A 103 19.05 -7.34 -10.01
C LEU A 103 18.32 -6.21 -9.25
N PHE A 104 18.45 -6.15 -7.93
CA PHE A 104 17.81 -5.10 -7.15
C PHE A 104 18.39 -3.72 -7.48
N SER A 105 17.53 -2.81 -7.95
CA SER A 105 17.91 -1.44 -8.29
C SER A 105 16.78 -0.48 -7.91
N PRO A 106 17.03 0.50 -7.00
CA PRO A 106 16.08 1.58 -6.75
C PRO A 106 15.75 2.34 -8.05
N PRO A 107 14.46 2.61 -8.35
CA PRO A 107 14.04 3.28 -9.59
C PRO A 107 14.25 4.80 -9.49
N LEU A 108 15.52 5.21 -9.38
CA LEU A 108 15.89 6.62 -9.21
C LEU A 108 15.86 7.37 -10.53
N HIS A 109 15.38 8.59 -10.51
CA HIS A 109 15.47 9.51 -11.64
C HIS A 109 16.77 10.33 -11.58
N SER A 110 17.16 10.91 -12.71
CA SER A 110 18.32 11.80 -12.81
C SER A 110 17.91 13.26 -12.91
N THR A 111 18.80 14.15 -12.48
CA THR A 111 18.68 15.60 -12.60
C THR A 111 20.04 16.23 -12.93
N GLU A 112 20.02 17.46 -13.46
CA GLU A 112 21.24 18.22 -13.73
C GLU A 112 21.67 19.00 -12.49
N TRP A 113 22.91 18.78 -12.05
CA TRP A 113 23.51 19.48 -10.92
C TRP A 113 24.95 19.87 -11.22
N LYS A 114 25.25 21.17 -11.11
CA LYS A 114 26.56 21.74 -11.48
C LYS A 114 27.03 21.35 -12.90
N GLY A 115 26.09 21.17 -13.84
CA GLY A 115 26.37 20.77 -15.23
C GLY A 115 26.65 19.27 -15.42
N GLU A 116 26.46 18.46 -14.39
CA GLU A 116 26.61 17.00 -14.42
C GLU A 116 25.28 16.32 -14.11
N GLU A 117 25.03 15.19 -14.73
CA GLU A 117 23.89 14.34 -14.41
C GLU A 117 24.14 13.58 -13.11
N ILE A 118 23.23 13.72 -12.15
CA ILE A 118 23.23 13.02 -10.86
C ILE A 118 21.88 12.35 -10.60
N LEU A 119 21.87 11.33 -9.74
CA LEU A 119 20.64 10.67 -9.30
C LEU A 119 20.00 11.44 -8.13
N VAL A 120 18.68 11.44 -8.09
CA VAL A 120 17.87 11.95 -6.98
C VAL A 120 17.47 10.77 -6.09
N PHE A 121 17.60 10.94 -4.77
CA PHE A 121 17.43 9.86 -3.80
C PHE A 121 16.25 10.09 -2.85
N ASP A 122 15.78 11.34 -2.81
CA ASP A 122 14.94 11.92 -1.78
C ASP A 122 13.64 11.13 -1.64
N GLU A 123 12.87 10.97 -2.73
CA GLU A 123 11.57 10.29 -2.72
C GLU A 123 11.70 8.82 -2.26
N TRP A 124 12.70 8.11 -2.78
CA TRP A 124 12.94 6.71 -2.40
C TRP A 124 13.30 6.59 -0.91
N CYS A 125 14.19 7.45 -0.43
CA CYS A 125 14.65 7.43 0.95
C CYS A 125 13.55 7.86 1.92
N GLU A 126 12.74 8.86 1.57
CA GLU A 126 11.55 9.25 2.31
C GLU A 126 10.57 8.08 2.44
N GLY A 127 10.30 7.38 1.33
CA GLY A 127 9.48 6.16 1.33
C GLY A 127 10.03 5.10 2.28
N TYR A 128 11.34 4.84 2.24
CA TYR A 128 11.97 3.87 3.14
C TYR A 128 11.83 4.28 4.61
N CYS A 129 12.06 5.56 4.94
CA CYS A 129 11.86 6.12 6.27
C CYS A 129 10.40 5.96 6.73
N LYS A 130 9.41 6.16 5.85
CA LYS A 130 8.00 5.89 6.17
C LYS A 130 7.75 4.43 6.53
N GLY A 131 8.42 3.49 5.87
CA GLY A 131 8.33 2.07 6.20
C GLY A 131 8.94 1.73 7.57
N ILE A 132 10.04 2.39 7.93
CA ILE A 132 10.63 2.32 9.28
C ILE A 132 9.62 2.80 10.32
N ASP A 133 8.95 3.92 10.05
CA ASP A 133 8.03 4.57 10.98
C ASP A 133 6.76 3.78 11.29
N LEU A 134 6.41 2.78 10.47
CA LEU A 134 5.30 1.86 10.77
C LEU A 134 5.53 1.07 12.07
N ASP A 135 6.79 0.83 12.44
CA ASP A 135 7.16 0.14 13.67
C ASP A 135 8.57 0.53 14.15
N ARG A 136 8.77 1.82 14.38
CA ARG A 136 10.10 2.39 14.68
C ARG A 136 10.81 1.68 15.83
N GLU A 137 10.10 1.31 16.89
CA GLU A 137 10.65 0.60 18.05
C GLU A 137 11.32 -0.74 17.64
N ALA A 138 10.73 -1.47 16.69
CA ALA A 138 11.31 -2.72 16.19
C ALA A 138 12.58 -2.52 15.34
N TRP A 139 12.75 -1.33 14.74
CA TRP A 139 13.91 -0.99 13.91
C TRP A 139 15.10 -0.46 14.73
N GLU A 140 14.85 0.17 15.89
CA GLU A 140 15.87 0.79 16.74
C GLU A 140 17.10 -0.12 17.02
N PRO A 141 16.95 -1.41 17.41
CA PRO A 141 18.10 -2.25 17.71
C PRO A 141 19.03 -2.47 16.50
N LEU A 142 18.48 -2.54 15.28
CA LEU A 142 19.29 -2.68 14.08
C LEU A 142 19.97 -1.36 13.70
N ILE A 143 19.27 -0.24 13.84
CA ILE A 143 19.81 1.10 13.59
C ILE A 143 21.01 1.38 14.52
N GLU A 144 20.89 1.06 15.80
CA GLU A 144 21.98 1.21 16.77
C GLU A 144 23.17 0.29 16.46
N ARG A 145 22.90 -0.94 16.03
CA ARG A 145 23.95 -1.93 15.75
C ARG A 145 24.71 -1.64 14.45
N HIS A 146 24.01 -1.16 13.43
CA HIS A 146 24.54 -0.95 12.09
C HIS A 146 24.17 0.44 11.53
N PRO A 147 24.56 1.55 12.18
CA PRO A 147 24.16 2.89 11.78
C PRO A 147 24.60 3.24 10.35
N SER A 148 25.73 2.70 9.91
CA SER A 148 26.25 2.92 8.56
C SER A 148 25.34 2.41 7.43
N TRP A 149 24.45 1.44 7.70
CA TRP A 149 23.45 0.99 6.73
C TRP A 149 22.29 1.98 6.58
N PHE A 150 22.03 2.80 7.59
CA PHE A 150 20.94 3.77 7.54
C PHE A 150 21.41 5.16 7.12
N ASN A 151 22.71 5.45 7.16
CA ASN A 151 23.26 6.77 6.86
C ASN A 151 22.73 7.38 5.57
N VAL A 152 22.80 6.68 4.43
CA VAL A 152 22.34 7.22 3.14
C VAL A 152 20.82 7.38 3.10
N ILE A 153 20.09 6.43 3.69
CA ILE A 153 18.62 6.46 3.76
C ILE A 153 18.16 7.66 4.59
N LEU A 154 18.73 7.87 5.77
CA LEU A 154 18.37 8.97 6.66
C LEU A 154 18.86 10.33 6.11
N LEU A 155 20.01 10.34 5.43
CA LEU A 155 20.59 11.55 4.84
C LEU A 155 19.66 12.16 3.78
N PHE A 156 19.02 11.33 2.95
CA PHE A 156 18.12 11.79 1.90
C PHE A 156 16.63 11.68 2.25
N GLY A 157 16.26 10.92 3.28
CA GLY A 157 14.86 10.64 3.65
C GLY A 157 14.35 11.42 4.86
N THR A 158 15.15 12.30 5.46
CA THR A 158 14.76 13.07 6.66
C THR A 158 15.14 14.54 6.55
N ALA A 159 14.36 15.42 7.20
CA ALA A 159 14.65 16.85 7.28
C ALA A 159 16.04 17.13 7.87
N SER A 160 16.42 16.45 8.95
CA SER A 160 17.76 16.57 9.55
C SER A 160 18.88 16.11 8.61
N GLY A 161 18.62 15.09 7.79
CA GLY A 161 19.56 14.64 6.77
C GLY A 161 19.75 15.69 5.67
N TYR A 162 18.66 16.32 5.25
CA TYR A 162 18.70 17.40 4.27
C TYR A 162 19.49 18.62 4.78
N GLU A 163 19.32 19.01 6.04
CA GLU A 163 20.14 20.06 6.67
C GLU A 163 21.63 19.73 6.61
N ASP A 164 21.99 18.48 6.90
CA ASP A 164 23.36 17.95 6.80
C ASP A 164 23.90 17.98 5.35
N LEU A 165 23.06 17.67 4.36
CA LEU A 165 23.40 17.73 2.94
C LEU A 165 23.71 19.15 2.49
N VAL A 166 22.93 20.15 2.93
CA VAL A 166 23.13 21.56 2.57
C VAL A 166 24.42 22.12 3.16
N GLN A 167 24.83 21.64 4.32
CA GLN A 167 26.07 22.08 4.98
C GLN A 167 27.35 21.47 4.39
N ARG A 168 27.24 20.40 3.60
CA ARG A 168 28.39 19.64 3.07
C ARG A 168 28.50 19.80 1.56
N ASP A 169 29.68 20.16 1.09
CA ASP A 169 29.96 20.16 -0.36
C ASP A 169 30.42 18.78 -0.80
N TYR A 170 29.47 17.96 -1.27
CA TYR A 170 29.76 16.66 -1.85
C TYR A 170 30.25 16.80 -3.28
N THR A 171 31.33 16.10 -3.64
CA THR A 171 31.78 16.01 -5.03
C THR A 171 30.80 15.17 -5.86
N VAL A 172 30.87 15.31 -7.19
CA VAL A 172 30.06 14.51 -8.11
C VAL A 172 30.33 13.01 -7.93
N GLU A 173 31.59 12.61 -7.73
CA GLU A 173 31.99 11.23 -7.46
C GLU A 173 31.39 10.72 -6.14
N GLN A 174 31.37 11.54 -5.10
CA GLN A 174 30.74 11.18 -3.82
C GLN A 174 29.23 11.01 -3.99
N ARG A 175 28.56 11.90 -4.71
CA ARG A 175 27.13 11.77 -5.02
C ARG A 175 26.84 10.48 -5.81
N ARG A 176 27.65 10.16 -6.81
CA ARG A 176 27.53 8.90 -7.59
C ARG A 176 27.72 7.67 -6.70
N SER A 177 28.56 7.74 -5.66
CA SER A 177 28.76 6.62 -4.74
C SER A 177 27.55 6.33 -3.85
N PHE A 178 26.65 7.29 -3.62
CA PHE A 178 25.45 7.08 -2.79
C PHE A 178 24.50 6.05 -3.37
N ALA A 179 24.41 5.92 -4.70
CA ALA A 179 23.58 4.89 -5.32
C ALA A 179 24.03 3.48 -4.91
N ASN A 180 25.35 3.22 -4.96
CA ASN A 180 25.91 1.94 -4.53
C ASN A 180 25.68 1.70 -3.02
N LEU A 181 25.81 2.75 -2.21
CA LEU A 181 25.56 2.67 -0.78
C LEU A 181 24.09 2.40 -0.47
N LEU A 182 23.16 3.02 -1.20
CA LEU A 182 21.73 2.84 -1.02
C LEU A 182 21.31 1.41 -1.34
N THR A 183 21.72 0.90 -2.49
CA THR A 183 21.49 -0.50 -2.89
C THR A 183 22.08 -1.48 -1.88
N ALA A 184 23.34 -1.30 -1.49
CA ALA A 184 23.99 -2.16 -0.51
C ALA A 184 23.29 -2.11 0.86
N SER A 185 22.81 -0.94 1.27
CA SER A 185 22.10 -0.75 2.53
C SER A 185 20.79 -1.54 2.57
N ALA A 186 19.95 -1.39 1.53
CA ALA A 186 18.69 -2.12 1.42
C ALA A 186 18.91 -3.66 1.46
N LEU A 187 19.89 -4.15 0.70
CA LEU A 187 20.22 -5.58 0.64
C LEU A 187 20.77 -6.11 1.97
N ASN A 188 21.66 -5.37 2.64
CA ASN A 188 22.21 -5.76 3.95
C ASN A 188 21.11 -5.86 5.02
N ILE A 189 20.21 -4.86 5.05
CA ILE A 189 19.09 -4.83 5.99
C ILE A 189 18.14 -6.01 5.74
N HIS A 190 17.74 -6.24 4.48
CA HIS A 190 16.88 -7.36 4.12
C HIS A 190 17.50 -8.71 4.50
N GLN A 191 18.79 -8.90 4.17
CA GLN A 191 19.52 -10.12 4.51
C GLN A 191 19.58 -10.36 6.03
N TYR A 192 19.82 -9.30 6.81
CA TYR A 192 19.84 -9.38 8.26
C TYR A 192 18.50 -9.89 8.82
N TRP A 193 17.38 -9.26 8.42
CA TRP A 193 16.07 -9.65 8.95
C TRP A 193 15.58 -11.00 8.43
N CYS A 194 15.94 -11.40 7.21
CA CYS A 194 15.71 -12.76 6.73
C CYS A 194 16.42 -13.80 7.61
N GLU A 195 17.67 -13.54 7.98
CA GLU A 195 18.45 -14.40 8.85
C GLU A 195 17.90 -14.45 10.29
N GLU A 196 17.47 -13.32 10.84
CA GLU A 196 16.83 -13.28 12.17
C GLU A 196 15.48 -14.03 12.17
N ARG A 197 14.65 -13.86 11.14
CA ARG A 197 13.40 -14.63 10.98
C ARG A 197 13.68 -16.12 10.88
N ARG A 198 14.72 -16.53 10.15
CA ARG A 198 15.13 -17.94 10.04
C ARG A 198 15.49 -18.52 11.41
N LYS A 199 16.29 -17.80 12.21
CA LYS A 199 16.67 -18.23 13.57
C LYS A 199 15.47 -18.33 14.51
N LEU A 200 14.53 -17.38 14.44
CA LEU A 200 13.29 -17.42 15.23
C LEU A 200 12.45 -18.66 14.87
N MET A 201 12.30 -18.96 13.58
CA MET A 201 11.58 -20.14 13.11
C MET A 201 12.24 -21.45 13.55
N GLU A 202 13.57 -21.53 13.56
CA GLU A 202 14.32 -22.69 14.06
C GLU A 202 14.14 -22.93 15.56
N GLN A 203 13.83 -21.87 16.31
CA GLN A 203 13.50 -21.93 17.74
C GLN A 203 12.02 -22.26 18.00
N GLY A 204 11.21 -22.43 16.94
CA GLY A 204 9.78 -22.71 17.02
C GLY A 204 8.90 -21.47 17.23
N GLU A 205 9.49 -20.28 17.15
CA GLU A 205 8.80 -19.00 17.24
C GLU A 205 8.37 -18.51 15.84
N ARG A 206 7.42 -17.56 15.78
CA ARG A 206 6.96 -16.97 14.52
C ARG A 206 7.26 -15.48 14.49
N PRO A 207 7.59 -14.90 13.33
CA PRO A 207 7.72 -13.45 13.19
C PRO A 207 6.44 -12.76 13.66
N ASN A 208 6.60 -11.62 14.34
CA ASN A 208 5.47 -10.81 14.72
C ASN A 208 4.77 -10.29 13.45
N MET A 209 3.45 -10.22 13.50
CA MET A 209 2.63 -9.75 12.40
C MET A 209 1.95 -8.47 12.85
N ILE A 210 2.08 -7.41 12.07
CA ILE A 210 1.38 -6.15 12.28
C ILE A 210 0.07 -6.24 11.48
N PRO A 211 -1.06 -6.59 12.13
CA PRO A 211 -2.35 -6.60 11.44
C PRO A 211 -2.73 -5.17 11.09
N ALA A 212 -3.72 -5.02 10.22
CA ALA A 212 -4.44 -3.75 10.13
C ALA A 212 -5.00 -3.45 11.53
N VAL A 213 -4.43 -2.46 12.21
CA VAL A 213 -4.83 -2.14 13.58
C VAL A 213 -6.27 -1.65 13.54
N SER A 214 -7.18 -2.42 14.13
CA SER A 214 -8.38 -1.84 14.75
C SER A 214 -7.89 -1.10 15.99
N ARG A 215 -7.95 0.23 15.97
CA ARG A 215 -7.34 1.16 16.95
C ARG A 215 -7.41 0.67 18.42
N PRO A 216 -6.35 0.88 19.23
CA PRO A 216 -6.40 0.57 20.66
C PRO A 216 -7.46 1.43 21.39
N LYS A 217 -8.29 0.77 22.22
CA LYS A 217 -9.31 1.40 23.09
C LYS A 217 -8.62 2.19 24.21
N ASP A 218 -8.68 3.52 24.16
CA ASP A 218 -8.07 4.34 25.20
C ASP A 218 -9.01 4.58 26.40
N ARG A 219 -8.52 4.29 27.61
CA ARG A 219 -9.23 4.49 28.89
C ARG A 219 -9.09 5.96 29.31
N THR A 220 -10.14 6.76 29.10
CA THR A 220 -10.18 8.19 29.48
C THR A 220 -10.04 8.46 30.99
N ARG A 221 -9.10 9.35 31.35
CA ARG A 221 -9.12 10.16 32.58
C ARG A 221 -9.06 11.65 32.20
N LYS A 222 -10.04 12.43 32.67
CA LYS A 222 -10.24 13.86 32.35
C LYS A 222 -9.19 14.75 33.04
N LEU A 223 -8.65 15.73 32.32
CA LEU A 223 -8.20 17.00 32.89
C LEU A 223 -8.64 18.16 31.98
N THR A 224 -9.26 19.16 32.59
CA THR A 224 -9.79 20.40 32.01
C THR A 224 -8.76 21.51 32.13
N GLU A 225 -8.58 22.34 31.10
CA GLU A 225 -8.18 23.74 31.27
C GLU A 225 -8.51 24.62 30.03
N ARG A 226 -8.74 25.90 30.30
CA ARG A 226 -9.39 26.94 29.46
C ARG A 226 -8.37 27.69 28.58
N ARG A 227 -8.79 28.15 27.38
CA ARG A 227 -8.03 29.06 26.50
C ARG A 227 -8.48 30.52 26.65
N ASP A 228 -7.53 31.44 26.57
CA ASP A 228 -7.72 32.88 26.27
C ASP A 228 -7.37 33.16 24.80
N PRO A 229 -8.01 34.12 24.10
CA PRO A 229 -7.79 34.39 22.68
C PRO A 229 -7.18 35.79 22.47
N ASP A 230 -5.86 35.89 22.31
CA ASP A 230 -5.22 37.01 21.59
C ASP A 230 -3.72 36.75 21.42
N ALA A 231 -3.33 36.23 20.25
CA ALA A 231 -2.00 36.37 19.68
C ALA A 231 -2.10 36.09 18.17
N GLN A 232 -1.64 37.06 17.38
CA GLN A 232 -1.53 36.99 15.92
C GLN A 232 -0.30 36.14 15.56
N ASP A 233 -0.46 35.14 14.71
CA ASP A 233 0.65 34.28 14.22
C ASP A 233 1.03 34.68 12.79
N GLU A 234 2.19 35.33 12.66
CA GLU A 234 3.02 35.34 11.46
C GLU A 234 4.10 34.28 11.67
N ASN A 235 3.89 33.06 11.14
CA ASN A 235 4.95 32.07 10.86
C ASN A 235 4.35 30.86 10.12
N GLU A 236 4.19 31.00 8.82
CA GLU A 236 3.78 29.93 7.91
C GLU A 236 5.05 29.34 7.30
N PHE A 237 5.86 28.56 8.03
CA PHE A 237 6.91 27.65 7.50
C PHE A 237 7.65 26.82 8.57
N ASP A 238 7.04 26.56 9.74
CA ASP A 238 7.70 25.84 10.83
C ASP A 238 6.71 24.82 11.46
N ASP A 239 6.54 23.66 10.81
CA ASP A 239 6.07 22.42 11.46
C ASP A 239 6.06 21.21 10.50
N LEU A 240 7.23 20.92 9.91
CA LEU A 240 7.48 19.65 9.22
C LEU A 240 8.52 18.88 10.05
N PHE A 241 8.04 17.90 10.82
CA PHE A 241 8.82 16.86 11.53
C PHE A 241 9.27 17.10 12.99
N LEU A 242 8.58 17.94 13.77
CA LEU A 242 8.63 17.80 15.22
C LEU A 242 7.44 16.98 15.72
N VAL A 243 7.64 15.66 15.87
CA VAL A 243 6.87 14.92 16.89
C VAL A 243 7.49 15.28 18.23
N ASP A 244 7.10 16.44 18.75
CA ASP A 244 7.14 16.65 20.18
C ASP A 244 5.75 17.08 20.67
N SER A 245 5.26 16.35 21.67
CA SER A 245 4.14 16.73 22.55
C SER A 245 2.68 16.63 22.03
N LEU A 246 2.07 15.47 22.30
CA LEU A 246 0.66 15.20 22.70
C LEU A 246 -0.42 16.30 22.46
N GLY A 247 -1.45 15.96 21.67
CA GLY A 247 -2.76 16.64 21.69
C GLY A 247 -3.85 15.96 20.85
N ARG A 248 -4.92 15.45 21.50
CA ARG A 248 -6.07 14.73 20.90
C ARG A 248 -6.82 15.55 19.84
N ALA A 249 -7.29 14.89 18.78
CA ALA A 249 -8.32 15.39 17.87
C ALA A 249 -9.38 14.31 17.53
N THR A 250 -10.57 14.77 17.17
CA THR A 250 -11.92 14.22 17.41
C THR A 250 -12.36 13.01 16.57
N GLU A 251 -13.17 12.14 17.18
CA GLU A 251 -13.86 10.98 16.60
C GLU A 251 -15.14 11.38 15.84
N GLU A 252 -15.25 10.99 14.55
CA GLU A 252 -16.46 10.77 13.73
C GLU A 252 -15.92 10.46 12.31
N ALA A 253 -16.15 9.36 11.57
CA ALA A 253 -16.80 8.07 11.72
C ALA A 253 -16.29 7.18 10.54
N PHE A 254 -16.02 5.88 10.74
CA PHE A 254 -15.81 4.91 9.63
C PHE A 254 -16.11 3.48 10.11
N HIS A 255 -16.94 2.75 9.36
CA HIS A 255 -17.28 1.34 9.58
C HIS A 255 -16.89 0.51 8.33
N PRO A 256 -16.03 -0.52 8.44
CA PRO A 256 -15.71 -1.40 7.31
C PRO A 256 -16.89 -2.33 6.96
N LEU A 257 -17.14 -2.53 5.66
CA LEU A 257 -18.21 -3.40 5.12
C LEU A 257 -18.00 -4.85 5.55
N ALA A 258 -19.04 -5.48 6.12
CA ALA A 258 -18.97 -6.87 6.57
C ALA A 258 -19.35 -7.84 5.44
N LEU A 259 -18.38 -8.63 4.95
CA LEU A 259 -18.59 -9.68 3.94
C LEU A 259 -19.23 -10.94 4.55
N SER A 260 -20.17 -11.56 3.82
CA SER A 260 -20.78 -12.83 4.20
C SER A 260 -19.83 -14.00 3.93
N PRO A 261 -19.75 -14.99 4.83
CA PRO A 261 -19.09 -16.27 4.58
C PRO A 261 -19.69 -17.10 3.42
N LEU A 262 -20.88 -16.71 2.93
CA LEU A 262 -21.56 -17.36 1.81
C LEU A 262 -21.12 -16.82 0.44
N SER A 263 -20.26 -15.80 0.42
CA SER A 263 -19.61 -15.35 -0.82
C SER A 263 -18.77 -16.49 -1.40
N THR A 264 -18.94 -16.79 -2.69
CA THR A 264 -18.36 -17.98 -3.31
C THR A 264 -18.28 -17.85 -4.83
N ALA A 265 -17.47 -18.70 -5.48
CA ALA A 265 -17.43 -18.78 -6.94
C ALA A 265 -18.47 -19.79 -7.45
N ILE A 266 -19.15 -19.45 -8.54
CA ILE A 266 -20.05 -20.33 -9.28
C ILE A 266 -19.46 -20.58 -10.67
N THR A 267 -19.24 -21.84 -11.00
CA THR A 267 -18.74 -22.25 -12.31
C THR A 267 -19.79 -23.06 -13.07
N ARG A 268 -20.00 -22.74 -14.35
CA ARG A 268 -20.86 -23.46 -15.30
C ARG A 268 -20.11 -23.60 -16.63
N GLY A 269 -19.75 -24.82 -17.01
CA GLY A 269 -18.92 -25.03 -18.19
C GLY A 269 -17.49 -24.53 -17.99
N ASP A 270 -17.01 -23.69 -18.90
CA ASP A 270 -15.73 -22.96 -18.86
C ASP A 270 -15.84 -21.55 -18.26
N THR A 271 -17.05 -21.09 -17.96
CA THR A 271 -17.30 -19.76 -17.41
C THR A 271 -17.46 -19.82 -15.89
N SER A 272 -16.78 -18.91 -15.19
CA SER A 272 -16.82 -18.78 -13.73
C SER A 272 -17.14 -17.33 -13.35
N VAL A 273 -17.96 -17.17 -12.32
CA VAL A 273 -18.33 -15.87 -11.75
C VAL A 273 -18.19 -15.91 -10.24
N ASP A 274 -17.78 -14.80 -9.64
CA ASP A 274 -17.65 -14.62 -8.20
C ASP A 274 -18.91 -13.96 -7.63
N VAL A 275 -19.55 -14.63 -6.68
CA VAL A 275 -20.70 -14.12 -5.93
C VAL A 275 -20.21 -13.45 -4.66
N HIS A 276 -20.35 -12.13 -4.60
CA HIS A 276 -20.04 -11.31 -3.44
C HIS A 276 -21.32 -10.92 -2.70
N ILE A 277 -21.36 -11.22 -1.40
CA ILE A 277 -22.49 -10.88 -0.54
C ILE A 277 -21.96 -10.10 0.66
N TYR A 278 -22.43 -8.87 0.86
CA TYR A 278 -21.94 -8.02 1.93
C TYR A 278 -23.03 -7.15 2.54
N ARG A 279 -22.83 -6.78 3.80
CA ARG A 279 -23.78 -5.96 4.55
C ARG A 279 -23.55 -4.49 4.23
N SER A 280 -24.63 -3.81 3.85
CA SER A 280 -24.63 -2.37 3.60
C SER A 280 -25.55 -1.70 4.62
N ASP A 281 -25.09 -0.62 5.24
CA ASP A 281 -25.87 0.25 6.13
C ASP A 281 -26.24 1.59 5.46
N ASN A 282 -26.04 1.69 4.14
CA ASN A 282 -26.34 2.90 3.38
C ASN A 282 -27.83 3.28 3.49
N ASN A 283 -28.08 4.54 3.84
CA ASN A 283 -29.40 5.16 3.94
C ASN A 283 -30.37 4.51 4.94
N GLY A 284 -29.87 3.89 6.01
CA GLY A 284 -30.71 3.38 7.11
C GLY A 284 -31.53 2.15 6.77
N ARG A 285 -31.22 1.47 5.66
CA ARG A 285 -31.75 0.14 5.32
C ARG A 285 -30.67 -0.89 5.57
N ASP A 286 -30.88 -1.70 6.59
CA ASP A 286 -30.00 -2.83 6.93
C ASP A 286 -30.37 -4.04 6.07
N GLY A 287 -29.41 -4.58 5.34
CA GLY A 287 -29.61 -5.72 4.47
C GLY A 287 -28.34 -6.15 3.74
N TRP A 288 -28.47 -7.22 2.97
CA TRP A 288 -27.38 -7.82 2.22
C TRP A 288 -27.45 -7.40 0.76
N VAL A 289 -26.34 -6.92 0.22
CA VAL A 289 -26.18 -6.65 -1.21
C VAL A 289 -25.68 -7.92 -1.88
N LEU A 290 -26.22 -8.23 -3.06
CA LEU A 290 -25.70 -9.25 -3.96
C LEU A 290 -24.98 -8.57 -5.13
N GLU A 291 -23.77 -9.03 -5.38
CA GLU A 291 -22.96 -8.63 -6.53
C GLU A 291 -22.37 -9.89 -7.17
N ILE A 292 -22.49 -10.05 -8.49
CA ILE A 292 -21.84 -11.13 -9.24
C ILE A 292 -20.83 -10.50 -10.19
N VAL A 293 -19.59 -11.00 -10.15
CA VAL A 293 -18.47 -10.48 -10.92
C VAL A 293 -17.98 -11.58 -11.87
N ASP A 294 -17.84 -11.26 -13.14
CA ASP A 294 -17.27 -12.19 -14.12
C ASP A 294 -15.73 -12.20 -14.10
N SER A 295 -15.12 -13.11 -14.87
CA SER A 295 -13.66 -13.24 -14.97
C SER A 295 -12.96 -12.01 -15.57
N PHE A 296 -13.70 -11.09 -16.21
CA PHE A 296 -13.17 -9.83 -16.74
C PHE A 296 -13.32 -8.68 -15.74
N GLY A 297 -13.91 -8.95 -14.58
CA GLY A 297 -14.15 -7.96 -13.53
C GLY A 297 -15.38 -7.09 -13.79
N THR A 298 -16.21 -7.43 -14.77
CA THR A 298 -17.52 -6.80 -15.00
C THR A 298 -18.49 -7.30 -13.94
N SER A 299 -19.29 -6.39 -13.39
CA SER A 299 -20.10 -6.64 -12.19
C SER A 299 -21.57 -6.36 -12.47
N THR A 300 -22.40 -7.33 -12.11
CA THR A 300 -23.85 -7.19 -12.03
C THR A 300 -24.22 -7.05 -10.55
N VAL A 301 -24.75 -5.89 -10.16
CA VAL A 301 -25.17 -5.60 -8.78
C VAL A 301 -26.69 -5.52 -8.71
N TRP A 302 -27.27 -6.15 -7.69
CA TRP A 302 -28.71 -6.07 -7.44
C TRP A 302 -29.02 -4.81 -6.62
N ASP A 303 -29.98 -4.02 -7.10
CA ASP A 303 -30.42 -2.78 -6.45
C ASP A 303 -31.21 -3.04 -5.15
N ASP A 304 -31.90 -4.18 -5.07
CA ASP A 304 -32.69 -4.58 -3.91
C ASP A 304 -31.83 -5.28 -2.85
N LEU A 305 -32.01 -4.88 -1.59
CA LEU A 305 -31.34 -5.51 -0.45
C LEU A 305 -32.05 -6.81 -0.05
N PHE A 306 -31.27 -7.85 0.20
CA PHE A 306 -31.75 -9.14 0.69
C PHE A 306 -31.81 -9.16 2.22
N PRO A 307 -32.85 -9.79 2.81
CA PRO A 307 -33.00 -9.87 4.25
C PRO A 307 -31.95 -10.78 4.92
N THR A 308 -31.39 -11.74 4.19
CA THR A 308 -30.31 -12.62 4.64
C THR A 308 -29.30 -12.83 3.52
N ASP A 309 -28.06 -13.14 3.88
CA ASP A 309 -27.03 -13.55 2.93
C ASP A 309 -27.39 -14.84 2.18
N GLY A 310 -28.09 -15.77 2.84
CA GLY A 310 -28.63 -16.96 2.18
C GLY A 310 -29.68 -16.64 1.11
N ALA A 311 -30.48 -15.59 1.27
CA ALA A 311 -31.44 -15.15 0.26
C ALA A 311 -30.74 -14.51 -0.96
N ALA A 312 -29.68 -13.73 -0.71
CA ALA A 312 -28.82 -13.20 -1.76
C ALA A 312 -28.15 -14.34 -2.56
N LEU A 313 -27.56 -15.33 -1.88
CA LEU A 313 -26.94 -16.46 -2.56
C LEU A 313 -27.96 -17.28 -3.38
N ALA A 314 -29.17 -17.50 -2.84
CA ALA A 314 -30.22 -18.21 -3.55
C ALA A 314 -30.64 -17.46 -4.83
N GLU A 315 -30.71 -16.13 -4.80
CA GLU A 315 -31.01 -15.32 -5.98
C GLU A 315 -29.92 -15.43 -7.05
N ALA A 316 -28.65 -15.47 -6.66
CA ALA A 316 -27.54 -15.70 -7.58
C ALA A 316 -27.67 -17.04 -8.32
N PHE A 317 -27.93 -18.12 -7.58
CA PHE A 317 -28.16 -19.44 -8.18
C PHE A 317 -29.41 -19.47 -9.06
N ASN A 318 -30.52 -18.89 -8.61
CA ASN A 318 -31.76 -18.85 -9.38
C ASN A 318 -31.59 -18.11 -10.71
N THR A 319 -30.88 -16.97 -10.70
CA THR A 319 -30.63 -16.18 -11.91
C THR A 319 -29.79 -16.99 -12.91
N ILE A 320 -28.69 -17.57 -12.45
CA ILE A 320 -27.79 -18.38 -13.28
C ILE A 320 -28.49 -19.64 -13.81
N ASP A 321 -29.30 -20.31 -12.99
CA ASP A 321 -30.01 -21.53 -13.39
C ASP A 321 -31.18 -21.24 -14.35
N ALA A 322 -31.85 -20.08 -14.23
CA ALA A 322 -32.98 -19.69 -15.08
C ALA A 322 -32.56 -19.04 -16.40
N HIS A 323 -31.49 -18.24 -16.39
CA HIS A 323 -31.09 -17.39 -17.51
C HIS A 323 -29.71 -17.72 -18.09
N GLY A 324 -28.97 -18.66 -17.48
CA GLY A 324 -27.62 -19.01 -17.86
C GLY A 324 -26.59 -18.08 -17.23
N ILE A 325 -25.36 -18.58 -17.03
CA ILE A 325 -24.26 -17.80 -16.44
C ILE A 325 -23.91 -16.57 -17.29
N GLU A 326 -24.11 -16.66 -18.61
CA GLU A 326 -23.91 -15.55 -19.56
C GLU A 326 -24.83 -14.34 -19.32
N SER A 327 -25.93 -14.52 -18.59
CA SER A 327 -26.86 -13.41 -18.29
C SER A 327 -26.33 -12.44 -17.24
N VAL A 328 -25.28 -12.85 -16.51
CA VAL A 328 -24.61 -12.06 -15.47
C VAL A 328 -23.14 -11.75 -15.81
N THR A 329 -22.74 -12.05 -17.05
CA THR A 329 -21.43 -11.72 -17.65
C THR A 329 -21.65 -10.88 -18.93
N GLU A 330 -20.63 -10.18 -19.42
CA GLU A 330 -20.71 -9.53 -20.74
C GLU A 330 -20.23 -10.48 -21.87
N GLU A 331 -20.96 -10.53 -22.99
CA GLU A 331 -20.62 -11.41 -24.14
C GLU A 331 -19.27 -11.05 -24.78
N VAL A 332 -18.44 -12.06 -25.00
CA VAL A 332 -17.25 -11.98 -25.87
C VAL A 332 -17.68 -11.71 -27.31
N PRO A 333 -17.15 -10.68 -28.02
CA PRO A 333 -17.47 -10.49 -29.42
C PRO A 333 -16.91 -11.66 -30.22
N ALA A 334 -17.79 -12.44 -30.86
CA ALA A 334 -17.42 -13.56 -31.70
C ALA A 334 -16.52 -13.09 -32.86
N HIS A 335 -15.21 -13.34 -32.78
CA HIS A 335 -14.35 -13.22 -33.95
C HIS A 335 -14.67 -14.35 -34.93
N VAL A 336 -15.50 -14.01 -35.91
CA VAL A 336 -15.79 -14.84 -37.07
C VAL A 336 -14.49 -15.08 -37.85
N THR A 337 -14.02 -16.32 -37.83
CA THR A 337 -13.01 -16.84 -38.74
C THR A 337 -13.48 -16.66 -40.18
N LYS A 338 -12.68 -16.00 -41.03
CA LYS A 338 -12.76 -16.21 -42.48
C LYS A 338 -11.38 -16.59 -43.01
N HIS A 339 -11.42 -17.72 -43.71
CA HIS A 339 -10.34 -18.44 -44.39
C HIS A 339 -9.49 -17.59 -45.34
#